data_AF-A0AA35U7T6-F1
#
_entry.id   AF-A0AA35U7T6-F1
#
_cell.length_a   1.000
_cell.length_b   1.000
_cell.length_c   1.000
_cell.angle_alpha   90.00
_cell.angle_beta   90.00
_cell.angle_gamma   90.00
#
_symmetry.space_group_name_H-M   'P 1'
#
loop_
_entity.id
_entity.type
_entity.pdbx_description
1 polymer ?
#
loop_
_entity_poly.entity_id
_entity_poly.type
_entity_poly.pdbx_seq_one_letter_code
_entity_poly.pdbx_strand_id
1 'polypeptide(L)'
;MKKAGILVLISMLVGVSAFLLWEFALKPTPPEMIFVTAKLDNGCEFDESTFAVEVYETGFVSTFKKGVAYLSARSDHRLRLIANPAFPDVQYDGDLEPVTSSITLKSYCDVSERMMNIFKSMNNTFK
;
A
#
# COMPACT_ATOMS: atom_id res chain seq x y z
N MET A 1 -33.90 -45.12 14.84
CA MET A 1 -33.76 -44.01 15.83
C MET A 1 -32.30 -43.62 16.09
N LYS A 2 -31.37 -44.55 16.36
CA LYS A 2 -29.94 -44.22 16.66
C LYS A 2 -29.20 -43.44 15.55
N LYS A 3 -29.42 -43.78 14.27
CA LYS A 3 -28.77 -43.09 13.12
C LYS A 3 -29.20 -41.63 12.98
N ALA A 4 -30.47 -41.31 13.28
CA ALA A 4 -30.98 -39.95 13.22
C ALA A 4 -30.38 -39.07 14.33
N GLY A 5 -30.23 -39.60 15.55
CA GLY A 5 -29.58 -38.89 16.65
C GLY A 5 -28.10 -38.58 16.39
N ILE A 6 -27.37 -39.51 15.76
CA ILE A 6 -25.97 -39.29 15.36
C ILE A 6 -25.86 -38.18 14.31
N LEU A 7 -26.77 -38.13 13.35
CA LEU A 7 -26.75 -37.14 12.28
C LEU A 7 -27.01 -35.71 12.80
N VAL A 8 -27.91 -35.58 13.79
CA VAL A 8 -28.18 -34.31 14.48
C VAL A 8 -26.97 -33.84 15.30
N LEU A 9 -26.30 -34.76 16.01
CA LEU A 9 -25.09 -34.43 16.77
C LEU A 9 -23.95 -33.96 15.85
N ILE A 10 -23.76 -34.62 14.70
CA ILE A 10 -22.76 -34.21 13.71
C ILE A 10 -23.10 -32.83 13.14
N SER A 11 -24.36 -32.54 12.79
CA SER A 11 -24.72 -31.23 12.27
C SER A 11 -24.52 -30.12 13.30
N MET A 12 -24.78 -30.39 14.58
CA MET A 12 -24.50 -29.45 15.66
C MET A 12 -22.99 -29.18 15.80
N LEU A 13 -22.17 -30.22 15.78
CA LEU A 13 -20.71 -30.10 15.83
C LEU A 13 -20.15 -29.30 14.65
N VAL A 14 -20.64 -29.57 13.44
CA VAL A 14 -20.24 -28.83 12.23
C VAL A 14 -20.66 -27.37 12.34
N GLY A 15 -21.90 -27.08 12.75
CA GLY A 15 -22.38 -25.71 12.93
C GLY A 15 -21.57 -24.92 13.95
N VAL A 16 -21.25 -25.53 15.10
CA VAL A 16 -20.41 -24.90 16.14
C VAL A 16 -19.00 -24.67 15.61
N SER A 17 -18.39 -25.65 14.92
CA SER A 17 -17.06 -25.48 14.35
C SER A 17 -17.01 -24.38 13.29
N ALA A 18 -18.02 -24.28 12.43
CA ALA A 18 -18.13 -23.22 11.42
C ALA A 18 -18.30 -21.84 12.07
N PHE A 19 -19.11 -21.74 13.13
CA PHE A 19 -19.29 -20.48 13.87
C PHE A 19 -17.99 -20.03 14.54
N LEU A 20 -17.26 -20.95 15.18
CA LEU A 20 -15.97 -20.64 15.80
C LEU A 20 -14.92 -20.24 14.77
N LEU A 21 -14.86 -20.93 13.63
CA LEU A 21 -13.96 -20.56 12.53
C LEU A 21 -14.28 -19.17 11.98
N TRP A 22 -15.56 -18.83 11.85
CA TRP A 22 -16.00 -17.51 11.40
C TRP A 22 -15.52 -16.41 12.33
N GLU A 23 -15.82 -16.50 13.64
CA GLU A 23 -15.51 -15.43 14.59
C GLU A 23 -14.01 -15.23 14.85
N PHE A 24 -13.21 -16.31 14.83
CA PHE A 24 -11.80 -16.21 15.22
C PHE A 24 -10.81 -16.18 14.05
N ALA A 25 -11.15 -16.69 12.86
CA ALA A 25 -10.19 -16.82 11.77
C ALA A 25 -10.59 -16.07 10.50
N LEU A 26 -11.89 -16.03 10.16
CA LEU A 26 -12.34 -15.49 8.87
C LEU A 26 -12.89 -14.07 8.95
N LYS A 27 -13.28 -13.60 10.13
CA LYS A 27 -13.85 -12.27 10.30
C LYS A 27 -12.80 -11.19 9.99
N PRO A 28 -13.01 -10.34 8.98
CA PRO A 28 -12.10 -9.25 8.67
C PRO A 28 -12.05 -8.28 9.85
N THR A 29 -10.85 -7.87 10.23
CA THR A 29 -10.68 -6.79 11.20
C THR A 29 -11.16 -5.48 10.57
N PRO A 30 -11.97 -4.67 11.30
CA PRO A 30 -12.37 -3.37 10.80
C PRO A 30 -11.15 -2.48 10.59
N PRO A 31 -11.16 -1.59 9.59
CA PRO A 31 -10.05 -0.68 9.36
C PRO A 31 -9.84 0.24 10.55
N GLU A 32 -8.57 0.43 10.93
CA GLU A 32 -8.18 1.28 12.05
C GLU A 32 -7.29 2.43 11.59
N MET A 33 -7.26 3.50 12.40
CA MET A 33 -6.36 4.64 12.15
C MET A 33 -4.96 4.29 12.66
N ILE A 34 -3.98 4.35 11.78
CA ILE A 34 -2.57 4.07 12.08
C ILE A 34 -1.77 5.37 11.99
N PHE A 35 -0.93 5.63 12.99
CA PHE A 35 0.09 6.68 12.91
C PHE A 35 1.31 6.14 12.19
N VAL A 36 1.62 6.73 11.03
CA VAL A 36 2.64 6.27 10.10
C VAL A 36 3.89 7.14 10.24
N THR A 37 5.04 6.48 10.36
CA THR A 37 6.36 7.09 10.18
C THR A 37 6.91 6.66 8.82
N ALA A 38 6.81 7.53 7.82
CA ALA A 38 7.31 7.30 6.48
C ALA A 38 8.74 7.83 6.36
N LYS A 39 9.68 6.99 5.92
CA LYS A 39 11.06 7.34 5.62
C LYS A 39 11.27 7.38 4.11
N LEU A 40 12.08 8.31 3.64
CA LEU A 40 12.46 8.39 2.23
C LEU A 40 13.79 7.66 1.99
N ASP A 41 13.80 6.67 1.10
CA ASP A 41 15.02 6.14 0.47
C ASP A 41 15.18 6.84 -0.88
N ASN A 42 15.95 7.93 -0.91
CA ASN A 42 16.07 8.77 -2.09
C ASN A 42 17.09 8.21 -3.07
N GLY A 43 16.62 7.60 -4.16
CA GLY A 43 17.44 7.15 -5.29
C GLY A 43 17.65 8.21 -6.37
N CYS A 44 17.25 9.46 -6.12
CA CYS A 44 17.32 10.56 -7.08
C CYS A 44 18.34 11.62 -6.63
N GLU A 45 18.89 12.39 -7.58
CA GLU A 45 19.76 13.54 -7.28
C GLU A 45 19.00 14.77 -6.75
N PHE A 46 17.66 14.69 -6.64
CA PHE A 46 16.81 15.76 -6.13
C PHE A 46 16.83 15.82 -4.61
N ASP A 47 16.61 17.01 -4.06
CA ASP A 47 16.49 17.21 -2.61
C ASP A 47 15.24 16.51 -2.05
N GLU A 48 15.32 16.01 -0.81
CA GLU A 48 14.22 15.30 -0.14
C GLU A 48 12.94 16.15 -0.04
N SER A 49 13.09 17.48 0.04
CA SER A 49 11.97 18.42 0.06
C SER A 49 11.16 18.44 -1.24
N THR A 50 11.71 17.90 -2.33
CA THR A 50 11.01 17.74 -3.61
C THR A 50 9.95 16.65 -3.55
N PHE A 51 9.97 15.80 -2.52
CA PHE A 51 9.03 14.71 -2.35
C PHE A 51 8.05 14.96 -1.20
N ALA A 52 6.89 14.31 -1.29
CA ALA A 52 5.90 14.22 -0.23
C ALA A 52 5.25 12.84 -0.24
N VAL A 53 4.62 12.46 0.87
CA VAL A 53 3.80 11.23 0.95
C VAL A 53 2.34 11.62 0.87
N GLU A 54 1.58 10.90 0.05
CA GLU A 54 0.14 11.07 -0.11
C GLU A 54 -0.61 9.80 0.29
N VAL A 55 -1.75 9.98 0.97
CA VAL A 55 -2.76 8.94 1.15
C VAL A 55 -3.62 8.89 -0.10
N TYR A 56 -3.43 7.87 -0.93
CA TYR A 56 -4.00 7.77 -2.28
C TYR A 56 -5.53 7.95 -2.29
N GLU A 57 -6.24 7.34 -1.33
CA GLU A 57 -7.70 7.37 -1.29
C GLU A 57 -8.30 8.72 -0.87
N THR A 58 -7.52 9.58 -0.18
CA THR A 58 -8.04 10.84 0.39
C THR A 58 -7.37 12.09 -0.15
N GLY A 59 -6.22 11.95 -0.82
CA GLY A 59 -5.38 13.06 -1.24
C GLY A 59 -4.70 13.80 -0.09
N PHE A 60 -4.71 13.24 1.13
CA PHE A 60 -3.99 13.86 2.26
C PHE A 60 -2.49 13.77 2.04
N VAL A 61 -1.79 14.91 2.08
CA VAL A 61 -0.35 15.01 1.83
C VAL A 61 0.39 15.40 3.10
N SER A 62 1.54 14.76 3.32
CA SER A 62 2.52 15.14 4.34
C SER A 62 3.91 15.26 3.72
N THR A 63 4.66 16.30 4.08
CA THR A 63 5.99 16.57 3.52
C THR A 63 7.10 15.96 4.36
N PHE A 64 8.20 15.56 3.71
CA PHE A 64 9.38 15.08 4.40
C PHE A 64 10.14 16.22 5.06
N LYS A 65 10.58 16.00 6.30
CA LYS A 65 11.49 16.88 7.04
C LYS A 65 12.64 16.03 7.54
N LYS A 66 13.84 16.23 6.98
CA LYS A 66 15.04 15.43 7.27
C LYS A 66 14.80 13.93 7.01
N GLY A 67 14.28 13.60 5.83
CA GLY A 67 14.03 12.23 5.37
C GLY A 67 12.84 11.53 6.00
N VAL A 68 12.07 12.20 6.87
CA VAL A 68 10.94 11.59 7.59
C VAL A 68 9.67 12.43 7.45
N ALA A 69 8.56 11.76 7.15
CA ALA A 69 7.21 12.31 7.15
C ALA A 69 6.33 11.56 8.15
N TYR A 70 5.42 12.30 8.80
CA TYR A 70 4.46 11.75 9.74
C TYR A 70 3.05 12.02 9.24
N LEU A 71 2.19 11.00 9.30
CA LEU A 71 0.80 11.11 8.91
C LEU A 71 -0.06 10.06 9.61
N SER A 72 -1.36 10.30 9.65
CA SER A 72 -2.34 9.31 10.09
C SER A 72 -3.14 8.85 8.88
N ALA A 73 -3.20 7.54 8.67
CA ALA A 73 -3.94 6.93 7.57
C ALA A 73 -4.70 5.70 8.07
N ARG A 74 -5.78 5.33 7.38
CA ARG A 74 -6.49 4.09 7.71
C ARG A 74 -5.70 2.88 7.23
N SER A 75 -5.80 1.77 7.94
CA SER A 75 -5.09 0.52 7.63
C SER A 75 -5.47 -0.10 6.28
N ASP A 76 -6.64 0.25 5.74
CA ASP A 76 -7.11 -0.19 4.42
C ASP A 76 -6.79 0.80 3.29
N HIS A 77 -6.12 1.91 3.60
CA HIS A 77 -5.64 2.87 2.60
C HIS A 77 -4.24 2.51 2.10
N ARG A 78 -3.81 3.22 1.06
CA ARG A 78 -2.49 3.10 0.47
C ARG A 78 -1.78 4.44 0.49
N LEU A 79 -0.46 4.36 0.61
CA LEU A 79 0.45 5.49 0.57
C LEU A 79 1.21 5.45 -0.74
N ARG A 80 1.52 6.62 -1.28
CA ARG A 80 2.49 6.74 -2.37
C ARG A 80 3.42 7.91 -2.14
N LEU A 81 4.60 7.79 -2.74
CA LEU A 81 5.52 8.90 -2.87
C LEU A 81 5.08 9.77 -4.06
N ILE A 82 4.94 11.07 -3.83
CA ILE A 82 4.60 12.05 -4.87
C ILE A 82 5.62 13.18 -4.89
N ALA A 83 5.60 13.99 -5.94
CA ALA A 83 6.26 15.28 -5.92
C ALA A 83 5.57 16.19 -4.88
N ASN A 84 6.36 16.97 -4.15
CA ASN A 84 5.84 17.92 -3.17
C ASN A 84 5.02 18.99 -3.92
N PRO A 85 3.74 19.23 -3.55
CA PRO A 85 2.88 20.21 -4.19
C PRO A 85 3.42 21.65 -4.22
N ALA A 86 4.43 21.96 -3.41
CA ALA A 86 5.17 23.22 -3.48
C ALA A 86 5.93 23.42 -4.81
N PHE A 87 6.18 22.35 -5.56
CA PHE A 87 6.88 22.36 -6.85
C PHE A 87 5.94 21.84 -7.97
N PRO A 88 5.01 22.67 -8.47
CA PRO A 88 3.95 22.22 -9.39
C PRO A 88 4.45 21.74 -10.76
N ASP A 89 5.66 22.13 -11.15
CA ASP A 89 6.29 21.71 -12.41
C ASP A 89 6.96 20.33 -12.33
N VAL A 90 7.06 19.75 -11.12
CA VAL A 90 7.64 18.43 -10.90
C VAL A 90 6.51 17.41 -10.77
N GLN A 91 6.54 16.39 -11.60
CA GLN A 91 5.64 15.25 -11.51
C GLN A 91 6.43 14.02 -11.08
N TYR A 92 5.94 13.35 -10.05
CA TYR A 92 6.45 12.07 -9.59
C TYR A 92 5.27 11.28 -9.06
N ASP A 93 5.13 10.04 -9.52
CA ASP A 93 4.10 9.10 -9.07
C ASP A 93 4.80 7.79 -8.71
N GLY A 94 4.97 7.56 -7.41
CA GLY A 94 5.60 6.37 -6.88
C GLY A 94 4.64 5.20 -6.75
N ASP A 95 5.18 4.06 -6.33
CA ASP A 95 4.40 2.86 -6.09
C ASP A 95 3.38 3.04 -4.96
N LEU A 96 2.27 2.30 -5.07
CA LEU A 96 1.25 2.23 -4.03
C LEU A 96 1.62 1.19 -3.00
N GLU A 97 1.89 1.65 -1.79
CA GLU A 97 2.29 0.82 -0.66
C GLU A 97 1.18 0.73 0.40
N PRO A 98 1.01 -0.42 1.07
CA PRO A 98 0.05 -0.56 2.14
C PRO A 98 0.44 0.28 3.37
N VAL A 99 -0.56 0.81 4.08
CA VAL A 99 -0.34 1.56 5.32
C VAL A 99 0.23 0.64 6.41
N THR A 100 1.36 1.03 6.97
CA THR A 100 2.01 0.37 8.12
C THR A 100 2.54 1.43 9.08
N SER A 101 2.83 1.07 10.34
CA SER A 101 3.31 2.02 11.35
C SER A 101 4.67 2.64 11.00
N SER A 102 5.54 1.90 10.31
CA SER A 102 6.81 2.41 9.77
C SER A 102 7.03 1.84 8.38
N ILE A 103 7.23 2.75 7.42
CA ILE A 103 7.43 2.40 6.02
C ILE A 103 8.61 3.18 5.45
N THR A 104 9.34 2.57 4.51
CA THR A 104 10.35 3.26 3.70
C THR A 104 9.83 3.34 2.27
N LEU A 105 9.63 4.56 1.78
CA LEU A 105 9.23 4.84 0.41
C LEU A 105 10.49 5.13 -0.41
N LYS A 106 10.69 4.39 -1.50
CA LYS A 106 11.86 4.54 -2.35
C LYS A 106 11.55 5.36 -3.58
N SER A 107 12.43 6.30 -3.92
CA SER A 107 12.39 6.97 -5.21
C SER A 107 13.27 6.25 -6.24
N TYR A 108 12.74 6.09 -7.45
CA TYR A 108 13.47 5.50 -8.60
C TYR A 108 13.56 6.55 -9.70
N CYS A 109 14.75 7.11 -9.92
CA CYS A 109 14.98 8.08 -10.99
C CYS A 109 15.74 7.51 -12.20
N ASP A 110 16.32 6.31 -12.06
CA ASP A 110 17.01 5.65 -13.16
C ASP A 110 16.02 4.82 -14.01
N VAL A 111 15.94 5.16 -15.29
CA VAL A 111 15.30 4.29 -16.29
C VAL A 111 16.33 3.26 -16.73
N SER A 112 16.08 1.97 -16.49
CA SER A 112 17.04 0.94 -16.90
C SER A 112 17.32 1.00 -18.41
N GLU A 113 18.59 0.84 -18.81
CA GLU A 113 18.98 0.80 -20.23
C GLU A 113 18.18 -0.24 -21.03
N ARG A 114 17.82 -1.36 -20.39
CA ARG A 114 16.98 -2.41 -20.97
C ARG A 114 15.58 -1.88 -21.34
N MET A 115 14.96 -1.12 -20.46
CA MET A 115 13.63 -0.54 -20.71
C MET A 115 13.69 0.51 -21.83
N MET A 116 14.74 1.35 -21.83
CA MET A 116 15.01 2.30 -22.92
C MET A 116 15.18 1.60 -24.28
N ASN A 117 15.87 0.45 -24.30
CA ASN A 117 16.03 -0.34 -25.52
C ASN A 117 14.72 -0.94 -26.03
N ILE A 118 13.80 -1.35 -25.13
CA ILE A 118 12.46 -1.83 -25.51
C ILE A 118 11.65 -0.69 -26.15
N PHE A 119 11.60 0.48 -25.50
CA PHE A 119 10.90 1.65 -26.06
C PHE A 119 11.48 2.08 -27.42
N LYS A 120 12.81 2.07 -27.55
CA LYS A 120 13.51 2.36 -28.81
C LYS A 120 13.16 1.34 -29.90
N SER A 121 13.06 0.05 -29.55
CA SER A 121 12.63 -1.00 -30.47
C SER A 121 11.20 -0.78 -30.95
N MET A 122 10.27 -0.46 -30.04
CA MET A 122 8.87 -0.20 -30.38
C MET A 122 8.71 1.03 -31.28
N ASN A 123 9.44 2.11 -31.01
CA ASN A 123 9.42 3.34 -31.82
C ASN A 123 9.84 3.09 -33.29
N ASN A 124 10.74 2.13 -33.53
CA ASN A 124 11.14 1.76 -34.89
C ASN A 124 10.12 0.88 -35.62
N THR A 125 9.19 0.25 -34.90
CA THR A 125 8.10 -0.56 -35.50
C THR A 125 6.94 0.30 -36.01
N PHE A 126 6.74 1.47 -35.43
CA PHE A 126 5.66 2.41 -35.80
C PHE A 126 6.15 3.56 -36.70
N LYS A 127 7.32 3.42 -37.32
CA LYS A 127 7.82 4.32 -38.37
C LYS A 127 7.37 3.88 -39.76
#